data_AF-A0A370EXS8-F1
#
_entry.id   AF-A0A370EXS8-F1
#
_cell.length_a   1.000
_cell.length_b   1.000
_cell.length_c   1.000
_cell.angle_alpha   90.00
_cell.angle_beta   90.00
_cell.angle_gamma   90.00
#
_symmetry.space_group_name_H-M   'P 1'
#
loop_
_entity.id
_entity.type
_entity.pdbx_description
1 polymer ?
#
loop_
_entity_poly.entity_id
_entity_poly.type
_entity_poly.pdbx_seq_one_letter_code
_entity_poly.pdbx_strand_id
1 'polypeptide(L)'
;MFVIQLYWLIPKRMRRKCLFKKTCSVYVYEHTKNAGVIAGMKSLVYRFKNCRHGVQLFIDPTSGEKKMILPDNSIINQEYISENILKSI
;
A
#
# COMPACT_ATOMS: atom_id res chain seq x y z
N MET A 1 16.56 10.28 2.12
CA MET A 1 15.44 11.05 1.53
C MET A 1 14.70 11.78 2.65
N PHE A 2 15.24 12.93 3.07
CA PHE A 2 14.78 13.66 4.26
C PHE A 2 13.32 14.15 4.15
N VAL A 3 12.85 14.44 2.95
CA VAL A 3 11.48 14.91 2.68
C VAL A 3 10.40 13.92 3.16
N ILE A 4 10.63 12.60 3.05
CA ILE A 4 9.68 11.58 3.53
C ILE A 4 9.63 11.56 5.06
N GLN A 5 10.78 11.75 5.71
CA GLN A 5 10.87 11.76 7.17
C GLN A 5 10.22 13.02 7.76
N LEU A 6 10.34 14.17 7.09
CA LEU A 6 9.58 15.38 7.43
C LEU A 6 8.07 15.16 7.29
N TYR A 7 7.61 14.49 6.24
CA TYR A 7 6.20 14.09 6.09
C TYR A 7 5.71 13.21 7.26
N TRP A 8 6.62 12.47 7.92
CA TRP A 8 6.24 11.64 9.06
C TRP A 8 5.89 12.42 10.33
N LEU A 9 6.26 13.69 10.42
CA LEU A 9 5.86 14.58 11.52
C LEU A 9 4.36 14.90 11.51
N ILE A 10 3.69 14.75 10.37
CA ILE A 10 2.24 14.98 10.25
C ILE A 10 1.48 13.87 10.98
N PRO A 11 0.58 14.16 11.93
CA PRO A 11 -0.13 13.15 12.71
C PRO A 11 -0.84 12.10 11.83
N LYS A 12 -0.71 10.81 12.18
CA LYS A 12 -1.36 9.71 11.44
C LYS A 12 -2.87 9.92 11.27
N ARG A 13 -3.54 10.56 12.24
CA ARG A 13 -4.98 10.91 12.21
C ARG A 13 -5.39 11.81 11.04
N MET A 14 -4.46 12.63 10.52
CA MET A 14 -4.72 13.54 9.39
C MET A 14 -4.41 12.90 8.04
N ARG A 15 -3.81 11.70 8.02
CA ARG A 15 -3.46 11.00 6.78
C ARG A 15 -4.66 10.18 6.31
N ARG A 16 -4.89 10.17 4.99
CA ARG A 16 -5.93 9.34 4.38
C ARG A 16 -5.71 7.86 4.72
N LYS A 17 -6.80 7.12 4.92
CA LYS A 17 -6.76 5.67 5.10
C LYS A 17 -6.12 5.03 3.86
N CYS A 18 -5.00 4.33 4.05
CA CYS A 18 -4.31 3.63 2.96
C CYS A 18 -4.97 2.27 2.72
N LEU A 19 -4.94 1.80 1.46
CA LEU A 19 -5.42 0.47 1.11
C LEU A 19 -4.54 -0.65 1.69
N PHE A 20 -3.29 -0.32 1.96
CA PHE A 20 -2.25 -1.27 2.34
C PHE A 20 -1.79 -1.09 3.78
N LYS A 21 -1.22 -2.16 4.35
CA LYS A 21 -0.64 -2.18 5.71
C LYS A 21 0.52 -1.20 5.86
N LYS A 22 1.43 -1.17 4.89
CA LYS A 22 2.49 -0.16 4.80
C LYS A 22 1.98 1.05 4.00
N THR A 23 2.16 2.24 4.56
CA THR A 23 1.83 3.50 3.86
C THR A 23 2.73 3.69 2.64
N CYS A 24 2.24 4.41 1.61
CA CYS A 24 2.99 4.68 0.39
C CYS A 24 4.36 5.33 0.69
N SER A 25 4.41 6.27 1.63
CA SER A 25 5.65 6.92 2.06
C SER A 25 6.66 5.94 2.68
N VAL A 26 6.20 5.00 3.54
CA VAL A 26 7.08 4.02 4.18
C VAL A 26 7.62 3.05 3.13
N TYR A 27 6.76 2.56 2.26
CA TYR A 27 7.13 1.64 1.19
C TYR A 27 8.19 2.24 0.26
N VAL A 28 7.98 3.47 -0.20
CA VAL A 28 8.94 4.17 -1.07
C VAL A 28 10.27 4.42 -0.36
N TYR A 29 10.22 4.81 0.92
CA TYR A 29 11.42 5.03 1.71
C TYR A 29 12.24 3.74 1.89
N GLU A 30 11.60 2.63 2.26
CA GLU A 30 12.26 1.32 2.40
C GLU A 30 12.89 0.87 1.07
N HIS A 31 12.15 0.95 -0.04
CA HIS A 31 12.67 0.60 -1.36
C HIS A 31 13.83 1.51 -1.80
N THR A 32 13.74 2.81 -1.49
CA THR A 32 14.82 3.77 -1.77
C THR A 32 16.07 3.45 -0.95
N LYS A 33 15.90 3.10 0.33
CA LYS A 33 17.00 2.81 1.25
C LYS A 33 17.68 1.48 0.93
N ASN A 34 16.91 0.45 0.58
CA ASN A 34 17.43 -0.91 0.41
C ASN A 34 17.85 -1.22 -1.02
N ALA A 35 17.18 -0.64 -2.02
CA ALA A 35 17.40 -0.95 -3.44
C ALA A 35 17.76 0.30 -4.29
N GLY A 36 17.99 1.43 -3.63
CA GLY A 36 18.40 2.68 -4.27
C GLY A 36 17.22 3.52 -4.81
N VAL A 37 17.55 4.75 -5.22
CA VAL A 37 16.57 5.78 -5.62
C VAL A 37 15.69 5.35 -6.80
N ILE A 38 16.25 4.61 -7.76
CA ILE A 38 15.52 4.11 -8.93
C ILE A 38 14.40 3.15 -8.51
N ALA A 39 14.69 2.22 -7.59
CA ALA A 39 13.69 1.31 -7.04
C ALA A 39 12.64 2.08 -6.23
N GLY A 40 13.07 3.10 -5.49
CA GLY A 40 12.19 4.08 -4.84
C GLY A 40 11.18 4.71 -5.80
N MET A 41 11.64 5.29 -6.92
CA MET A 41 10.75 5.90 -7.91
C MET A 41 9.80 4.89 -8.55
N LYS A 42 10.27 3.69 -8.92
CA LYS A 42 9.40 2.63 -9.45
C LYS A 42 8.31 2.25 -8.44
N SER A 43 8.68 2.12 -7.17
CA SER A 43 7.74 1.80 -6.09
C SER A 43 6.70 2.92 -5.88
N LEU A 44 7.10 4.19 -6.05
CA LEU A 44 6.21 5.33 -5.96
C LEU A 44 5.19 5.33 -7.11
N VAL A 45 5.65 5.11 -8.35
CA VAL A 45 4.78 5.03 -9.53
C VAL A 45 3.78 3.89 -9.39
N TYR A 46 4.25 2.72 -8.95
CA TYR A 46 3.38 1.57 -8.67
C TYR A 46 2.29 1.93 -7.65
N ARG A 47 2.69 2.52 -6.50
CA ARG A 47 1.73 2.95 -5.47
C ARG A 47 0.79 4.04 -5.94
N PHE A 48 1.23 4.95 -6.79
CA PHE A 48 0.39 6.04 -7.29
C PHE A 48 -0.71 5.54 -8.23
N LYS A 49 -0.45 4.48 -9.00
CA LYS A 49 -1.44 3.82 -9.86
C LYS A 49 -2.40 2.95 -9.04
N ASN A 50 -1.89 2.25 -8.04
CA ASN A 50 -2.62 1.21 -7.33
C ASN A 50 -3.29 1.63 -6.01
N CYS A 51 -2.82 2.69 -5.36
CA CYS A 51 -3.43 3.23 -4.14
C CYS A 51 -4.59 4.20 -4.48
N ARG A 52 -5.56 3.74 -5.27
CA ARG A 52 -6.72 4.51 -5.74
C ARG A 52 -8.02 3.73 -5.53
N HIS A 53 -9.16 4.42 -5.64
CA HIS A 53 -10.48 3.79 -5.64
C HIS A 53 -10.62 2.80 -6.81
N GLY A 54 -11.47 1.79 -6.65
CA GLY A 54 -11.66 0.72 -7.65
C GLY A 54 -11.01 -0.62 -7.29
N VAL A 55 -10.51 -0.78 -6.07
CA VAL A 55 -10.07 -2.09 -5.57
C VAL A 55 -11.27 -3.00 -5.26
N GLN A 56 -11.11 -4.29 -5.54
CA GLN A 56 -12.10 -5.31 -5.21
C GLN A 56 -11.53 -6.27 -4.18
N LEU A 57 -12.31 -6.58 -3.16
CA LEU A 57 -11.94 -7.57 -2.15
C LEU A 57 -12.76 -8.83 -2.40
N PHE A 58 -12.10 -9.97 -2.31
CA PHE A 58 -12.75 -11.27 -2.45
C PHE A 58 -12.09 -12.28 -1.52
N ILE A 59 -12.80 -13.36 -1.23
CA ILE A 59 -12.26 -14.49 -0.47
C ILE A 59 -11.86 -15.55 -1.49
N ASP A 60 -10.62 -16.01 -1.42
CA ASP A 60 -10.16 -17.10 -2.27
C ASP A 60 -10.93 -18.38 -1.89
N PRO A 61 -11.65 -19.02 -2.83
CA PRO A 61 -12.41 -20.23 -2.54
C PRO A 61 -11.52 -21.44 -2.22
N THR A 62 -10.23 -21.42 -2.58
CA THR A 62 -9.31 -22.53 -2.36
C THR A 62 -8.56 -22.43 -1.03
N SER A 63 -8.15 -21.22 -0.61
CA SER A 63 -7.43 -21.03 0.66
C SER A 63 -8.28 -20.45 1.79
N GLY A 64 -9.45 -19.87 1.48
CA GLY A 64 -10.26 -19.12 2.44
C GLY A 64 -9.67 -17.78 2.85
N GLU A 65 -8.57 -17.34 2.25
CA GLU A 65 -7.91 -16.06 2.59
C GLU A 65 -8.54 -14.88 1.87
N LYS A 66 -8.63 -13.73 2.55
CA LYS A 66 -9.07 -12.47 1.93
C LYS A 66 -7.96 -11.95 0.99
N LYS A 67 -8.31 -11.75 -0.27
CA LYS A 67 -7.44 -11.16 -1.30
C LYS A 67 -8.03 -9.87 -1.82
N MET A 68 -7.19 -9.03 -2.40
CA MET A 68 -7.60 -7.78 -3.03
C MET A 68 -7.06 -7.70 -4.46
N ILE A 69 -7.94 -7.39 -5.39
CA ILE A 69 -7.61 -7.04 -6.78
C ILE A 69 -7.38 -5.54 -6.84
N LEU A 70 -6.21 -5.17 -7.35
CA LEU A 70 -5.80 -3.78 -7.57
C LEU A 70 -6.27 -3.28 -8.93
N PRO A 71 -6.27 -1.95 -9.17
CA PRO A 71 -6.67 -1.38 -10.46
C PRO A 71 -5.82 -1.83 -11.65
N ASP A 72 -4.61 -2.33 -11.41
CA ASP A 72 -3.74 -2.94 -12.43
C ASP A 72 -3.97 -4.45 -12.61
N ASN A 73 -5.07 -4.98 -12.06
CA ASN A 73 -5.46 -6.38 -12.01
C ASN A 73 -4.49 -7.29 -11.24
N SER A 74 -3.50 -6.73 -10.52
CA SER A 74 -2.68 -7.53 -9.63
C SER A 74 -3.48 -7.97 -8.39
N ILE A 75 -3.17 -9.17 -7.89
CA ILE A 75 -3.82 -9.75 -6.71
C ILE A 75 -2.83 -9.69 -5.56
N ILE A 76 -3.25 -9.09 -4.45
CA ILE A 76 -2.47 -9.07 -3.20
C ILE A 76 -3.18 -9.86 -2.10
N ASN A 77 -2.36 -10.51 -1.27
CA ASN A 77 -2.81 -11.26 -0.11
C ASN A 77 -3.19 -10.34 1.06
N GLN A 78 -3.96 -10.90 1.99
CA GLN A 78 -4.39 -10.26 3.24
C GLN A 78 -3.27 -9.55 4.00
N GLU A 79 -2.07 -10.14 4.02
CA GLU A 79 -0.89 -9.63 4.74
C GLU A 79 -0.45 -8.23 4.30
N TYR A 80 -0.74 -7.85 3.06
CA TYR A 80 -0.40 -6.55 2.50
C TYR A 80 -1.55 -5.54 2.60
N ILE A 81 -2.77 -5.99 2.88
CA ILE A 81 -3.98 -5.15 2.96
C ILE A 81 -4.04 -4.47 4.34
N SER A 82 -4.54 -3.23 4.37
CA SER A 82 -4.74 -2.52 5.64
C SER A 82 -5.84 -3.18 6.48
N GLU A 83 -5.62 -3.29 7.79
CA GLU A 83 -6.62 -3.82 8.74
C GLU A 83 -7.95 -3.06 8.69
N ASN A 84 -7.90 -1.75 8.41
CA ASN A 84 -9.11 -0.94 8.29
C ASN A 84 -10.01 -1.38 7.12
N ILE A 85 -9.44 -1.98 6.08
CA ILE A 85 -10.18 -2.50 4.94
C ILE A 85 -10.66 -3.92 5.21
N LEU A 86 -9.82 -4.74 5.81
CA LEU A 86 -10.19 -6.11 6.17
C LEU A 86 -11.36 -6.18 7.17
N LYS A 87 -11.49 -5.17 8.04
CA LYS A 87 -12.61 -5.01 8.98
C LYS A 87 -13.90 -4.49 8.34
N SER A 88 -13.85 -4.05 7.08
CA SER A 88 -15.02 -3.54 6.35
C SER A 88 -15.80 -4.64 5.61
N ILE A 89 -15.30 -5.88 5.65
CA ILE A 89 -15.97 -7.12 5.24
C ILE A 89 -16.28 -7.93 6.49
#